data_AF-A0A5B9WCQ1-F1
#
_entry.id   AF-A0A5B9WCQ1-F1
#
_cell.length_a   1.000
_cell.length_b   1.000
_cell.length_c   1.000
_cell.angle_alpha   90.00
_cell.angle_beta   90.00
_cell.angle_gamma   90.00
#
_symmetry.space_group_name_H-M   'P 1'
#
loop_
_entity.id
_entity.type
_entity.pdbx_description
1 polymer ?
#
loop_
_entity_poly.entity_id
_entity_poly.type
_entity_poly.pdbx_seq_one_letter_code
_entity_poly.pdbx_strand_id
1 'polypeptide(L)'
;MKPMAVIVEGMVQEDGTLDLVGRVNLPSGPVHVTIQPVAAAVQPDRFWAMLETIWASQAGAGVAPRSREEIDAEIAASRDESEGEAAEAERLQDECRGGRERPR
;
A
#
# COMPACT_ATOMS: atom_id res chain seq x y z
N MET A 1 -51.31 -3.81 10.63
CA MET A 1 -50.26 -4.82 10.39
C MET A 1 -48.92 -4.11 10.43
N LYS A 2 -47.96 -4.54 11.27
CA LYS A 2 -46.61 -3.99 11.22
C LYS A 2 -45.97 -4.41 9.88
N PRO A 3 -45.36 -3.49 9.11
CA PRO A 3 -44.59 -3.91 7.95
C PRO A 3 -43.45 -4.81 8.44
N MET A 4 -43.41 -6.06 7.95
CA MET A 4 -42.22 -6.90 8.14
C MET A 4 -41.13 -6.33 7.24
N ALA A 5 -40.13 -5.69 7.86
CA ALA A 5 -38.90 -5.35 7.17
C ALA A 5 -38.09 -6.64 7.01
N VAL A 6 -37.82 -7.02 5.75
CA VAL A 6 -36.88 -8.09 5.43
C VAL A 6 -35.56 -7.42 5.06
N ILE A 7 -34.50 -7.73 5.80
CA ILE A 7 -33.15 -7.26 5.50
C ILE A 7 -32.51 -8.29 4.58
N VAL A 8 -32.12 -7.84 3.39
CA VAL A 8 -31.42 -8.65 2.39
C VAL A 8 -30.14 -7.92 2.03
N GLU A 9 -29.02 -8.64 2.06
CA GLU A 9 -27.74 -8.09 1.62
C GLU A 9 -27.63 -8.17 0.10
N GLY A 10 -27.08 -7.12 -0.50
CA GLY A 10 -26.92 -7.01 -1.94
C GLY A 10 -25.79 -6.05 -2.27
N MET A 11 -25.33 -6.12 -3.51
CA MET A 11 -24.28 -5.26 -4.06
C MET A 11 -24.90 -4.34 -5.10
N VAL A 12 -24.66 -3.04 -4.94
CA VAL A 12 -25.01 -2.05 -5.96
C VAL A 12 -23.86 -2.01 -6.96
N GLN A 13 -24.18 -2.25 -8.23
CA GLN A 13 -23.23 -2.25 -9.34
C GLN A 13 -22.98 -0.82 -9.85
N GLU A 14 -21.94 -0.66 -10.69
CA GLU A 14 -21.58 0.65 -11.26
C GLU A 14 -22.68 1.27 -12.13
N ASP A 15 -23.52 0.42 -12.73
CA ASP A 15 -24.66 0.82 -13.55
C ASP A 15 -25.91 1.17 -12.71
N GLY A 16 -25.82 1.06 -11.38
CA GLY A 16 -26.92 1.33 -10.44
C GLY A 16 -27.86 0.15 -10.21
N THR A 17 -27.59 -1.03 -10.80
CA THR A 17 -28.36 -2.25 -10.55
C THR A 17 -28.06 -2.81 -9.16
N LEU A 18 -29.09 -3.25 -8.41
CA LEU A 18 -28.93 -3.97 -7.15
C LEU A 18 -28.94 -5.49 -7.40
N ASP A 19 -27.82 -6.14 -7.14
CA ASP A 19 -27.69 -7.59 -7.15
C ASP A 19 -27.85 -8.15 -5.73
N LEU A 20 -28.74 -9.12 -5.53
CA LEU A 20 -29.05 -9.63 -4.20
C LEU A 20 -28.25 -10.89 -3.91
N VAL A 21 -27.70 -11.01 -2.70
CA VAL A 21 -26.98 -12.21 -2.25
C VAL A 21 -28.00 -13.29 -1.85
N GLY A 22 -28.77 -13.78 -2.82
CA GLY A 22 -29.72 -14.87 -2.66
C GLY A 22 -31.18 -14.52 -2.98
N ARG A 23 -32.08 -15.48 -2.70
CA ARG A 23 -33.50 -15.38 -3.03
C ARG A 23 -34.28 -14.64 -1.94
N VAL A 24 -35.11 -13.69 -2.35
CA VAL A 24 -36.06 -13.01 -1.46
C VAL A 24 -37.32 -13.86 -1.30
N ASN A 25 -37.56 -14.38 -0.10
CA ASN A 25 -38.73 -15.20 0.19
C ASN A 25 -39.94 -14.33 0.58
N LEU A 26 -40.45 -13.55 -0.40
CA LEU A 26 -41.66 -12.76 -0.26
C LEU A 26 -42.75 -13.23 -1.24
N PRO A 27 -44.04 -13.13 -0.88
CA PRO A 27 -45.13 -13.39 -1.82
C PRO A 27 -45.04 -12.42 -3.00
N SER A 28 -45.48 -12.86 -4.18
CA SER A 28 -45.49 -12.01 -5.38
C SER A 28 -46.37 -10.78 -5.15
N GLY A 29 -45.81 -9.59 -5.38
CA GLY A 29 -46.49 -8.32 -5.19
C GLY A 29 -45.51 -7.14 -5.28
N PRO A 30 -46.03 -5.90 -5.30
CA PRO A 30 -45.18 -4.71 -5.27
C PRO A 30 -44.42 -4.62 -3.93
N VAL A 31 -43.14 -4.25 -4.00
CA VAL A 31 -42.27 -4.10 -2.83
C VAL A 31 -41.68 -2.69 -2.77
N HIS A 32 -41.40 -2.22 -1.56
CA HIS A 32 -40.64 -1.01 -1.32
C HIS A 32 -39.25 -1.41 -0.81
N VAL A 33 -38.19 -0.87 -1.42
CA VAL A 33 -36.80 -1.22 -1.09
C VAL A 33 -36.12 0.01 -0.49
N THR A 34 -35.48 -0.16 0.66
CA THR A 34 -34.62 0.85 1.28
C THR A 34 -33.18 0.35 1.22
N ILE A 35 -32.31 1.10 0.56
CA ILE A 35 -30.89 0.77 0.42
C ILE A 35 -30.12 1.52 1.50
N GLN A 36 -29.37 0.79 2.32
CA GLN A 36 -28.48 1.37 3.31
C GLN A 36 -27.03 0.96 2.99
N PRO A 37 -26.11 1.91 2.76
CA PRO A 37 -24.72 1.57 2.56
C PRO A 37 -24.16 0.96 3.85
N VAL A 38 -23.60 -0.24 3.74
CA VAL A 38 -22.87 -0.89 4.82
C VAL A 38 -21.39 -0.54 4.64
N ALA A 39 -20.72 -0.13 5.72
CA ALA A 39 -19.29 0.12 5.68
C ALA A 39 -18.57 -1.15 5.23
N ALA A 40 -17.77 -1.05 4.16
CA ALA A 40 -16.94 -2.17 3.74
C ALA A 40 -16.07 -2.61 4.93
N ALA A 41 -16.05 -3.92 5.20
CA ALA A 41 -15.12 -4.46 6.18
C ALA A 41 -13.70 -4.04 5.77
N VAL A 42 -13.02 -3.27 6.62
CA VAL A 42 -11.60 -2.96 6.44
C VAL A 42 -10.89 -4.30 6.48
N GLN A 43 -10.51 -4.81 5.31
CA GLN A 43 -9.66 -5.99 5.28
C GLN A 43 -8.35 -5.59 5.96
N PRO A 44 -7.88 -6.36 6.97
CA PRO A 44 -6.60 -6.09 7.57
C PRO A 44 -5.55 -6.14 6.46
N ASP A 45 -4.64 -5.17 6.48
CA ASP A 45 -3.57 -5.08 5.49
C ASP A 45 -2.72 -6.36 5.56
N ARG A 46 -2.88 -7.22 4.55
CA ARG A 46 -2.19 -8.51 4.48
C ARG A 46 -0.68 -8.32 4.41
N PHE A 47 -0.22 -7.24 3.82
CA PHE A 47 1.20 -6.92 3.76
C PHE A 47 1.72 -6.56 5.15
N TRP A 48 0.99 -5.73 5.90
CA TRP A 48 1.37 -5.39 7.26
C TRP A 48 1.38 -6.61 8.20
N ALA A 49 0.35 -7.45 8.13
CA ALA A 49 0.28 -8.70 8.91
C ALA A 49 1.44 -9.66 8.60
N MET A 50 1.89 -9.72 7.35
CA MET A 50 3.08 -10.48 6.95
C MET A 50 4.36 -9.93 7.59
N LEU A 51 4.55 -8.60 7.60
CA LEU A 51 5.71 -7.97 8.22
C LEU A 51 5.77 -8.24 9.73
N GLU A 52 4.64 -8.12 10.43
CA GLU A 52 4.54 -8.44 11.86
C GLU A 52 4.96 -9.89 12.16
N THR A 53 4.54 -10.82 11.29
CA THR A 53 4.91 -12.25 11.40
C THR A 53 6.43 -12.44 11.24
N ILE A 54 7.05 -11.74 10.29
CA ILE A 54 8.50 -11.80 10.05
C ILE A 54 9.27 -11.23 11.24
N TRP A 55 8.83 -10.11 11.80
CA TRP A 55 9.48 -9.51 12.99
C TRP A 55 9.36 -10.40 14.22
N ALA A 56 8.19 -11.02 14.44
CA ALA A 56 8.01 -11.97 15.53
C ALA A 56 8.93 -13.19 15.39
N SER A 57 9.10 -13.71 14.17
CA SER A 57 10.03 -14.81 13.88
C SER A 57 11.48 -14.42 14.17
N GLN A 58 11.91 -13.24 13.73
CA GLN A 58 13.28 -12.74 13.98
C GLN A 58 13.55 -12.53 15.47
N ALA A 59 12.59 -11.96 16.21
CA ALA A 59 12.70 -11.80 17.66
C ALA A 59 12.83 -13.17 18.36
N GLY A 60 12.04 -14.17 17.94
CA GLY A 60 12.13 -15.53 18.46
C GLY A 60 13.44 -16.24 18.15
N ALA A 61 14.09 -15.90 17.03
CA ALA A 61 15.43 -16.38 16.67
C ALA A 61 16.56 -15.62 17.38
N GLY A 62 16.26 -14.61 18.20
CA GLY A 62 17.25 -13.79 18.90
C GLY A 62 17.97 -12.79 18.01
N VAL A 63 17.43 -12.49 16.82
CA VAL A 63 17.97 -11.46 15.92
C VAL A 63 17.60 -10.09 16.49
N ALA A 64 18.60 -9.35 16.96
CA ALA A 64 18.41 -7.98 17.41
C ALA A 64 18.29 -7.04 16.20
N PRO A 65 17.22 -6.25 16.07
CA PRO A 65 17.13 -5.23 15.05
C PRO A 65 18.19 -4.15 15.29
N ARG A 66 18.69 -3.56 14.19
CA ARG A 66 19.59 -2.40 14.25
C ARG A 66 18.92 -1.25 15.00
N SER A 67 19.72 -0.49 15.75
CA SER A 67 19.26 0.74 16.37
C SER A 67 18.97 1.80 15.31
N ARG A 68 18.26 2.84 15.74
CA ARG A 68 18.00 3.99 14.88
C ARG A 68 19.29 4.69 14.49
N GLU A 69 20.19 4.84 15.46
CA GLU A 69 21.48 5.50 15.27
C GLU A 69 22.37 4.73 14.27
N GLU A 70 22.34 3.39 14.31
CA GLU A 70 23.05 2.54 13.33
C GLU A 70 22.50 2.74 11.92
N ILE A 71 21.18 2.78 11.77
CA ILE A 71 20.52 3.00 10.48
C ILE A 71 20.84 4.40 9.95
N ASP A 72 20.74 5.42 10.80
CA ASP A 72 21.00 6.81 10.41
C ASP A 72 22.48 7.00 10.00
N ALA A 73 23.41 6.36 10.71
CA ALA A 73 24.84 6.37 10.36
C ALA A 73 25.13 5.69 9.01
N GLU A 74 24.50 4.54 8.75
CA GLU A 74 24.65 3.83 7.47
C GLU A 74 24.08 4.64 6.30
N ILE A 75 22.93 5.29 6.50
CA ILE A 75 22.32 6.17 5.50
C ILE A 75 23.24 7.37 5.23
N ALA A 76 23.80 7.99 6.26
CA ALA A 76 24.73 9.10 6.11
C ALA A 76 25.98 8.68 5.33
N ALA A 77 26.60 7.55 5.70
CA ALA A 77 27.77 7.03 5.01
C ALA A 77 27.50 6.74 3.52
N SER A 78 26.35 6.13 3.21
CA SER A 78 25.96 5.85 1.81
C SER A 78 25.74 7.12 0.99
N ARG A 79 25.21 8.19 1.61
CA ARG A 79 25.08 9.50 0.95
C ARG A 79 26.44 10.13 0.69
N ASP A 80 27.32 10.14 1.68
CA ASP A 80 28.66 10.71 1.55
C ASP A 80 29.46 10.01 0.44
N GLU A 81 29.38 8.68 0.37
CA GLU A 81 29.98 7.88 -0.71
C GLU A 81 29.43 8.29 -2.08
N SER A 82 28.09 8.34 -2.20
CA SER A 82 27.42 8.71 -3.46
C SER A 82 27.78 10.13 -3.91
N GLU A 83 27.87 11.08 -2.98
CA GLU A 83 28.29 12.46 -3.26
C GLU A 83 29.75 12.52 -3.71
N GLY A 84 30.63 11.74 -3.08
CA GLY A 84 32.03 11.61 -3.48
C GLY A 84 32.19 11.08 -4.91
N GLU A 85 31.48 10.00 -5.24
CA GLU A 85 31.45 9.42 -6.58
C GLU A 85 30.93 10.41 -7.63
N ALA A 86 29.85 11.13 -7.31
CA ALA A 86 29.27 12.15 -8.19
C ALA A 86 30.27 13.28 -8.49
N ALA A 87 30.96 13.79 -7.45
CA ALA A 87 31.96 14.82 -7.61
C ALA A 87 33.18 14.34 -8.43
N GLU A 88 33.61 13.09 -8.25
CA GLU A 88 34.68 12.52 -9.07
C GLU A 88 34.28 12.39 -10.53
N ALA A 89 33.07 11.89 -10.79
CA ALA A 89 32.53 11.79 -12.14
C ALA A 89 32.42 13.16 -12.82
N GLU A 90 32.00 14.20 -12.09
CA GLU A 90 31.93 15.57 -12.61
C GLU A 90 33.32 16.10 -13.00
N ARG A 91 34.32 15.95 -12.12
CA ARG A 91 35.71 16.33 -12.43
C ARG A 91 36.23 15.66 -13.70
N LEU A 92 36.02 14.35 -13.83
CA LEU A 92 36.46 13.59 -15.00
C LEU A 92 35.76 14.06 -16.29
N GLN A 93 34.48 14.40 -16.21
CA GLN A 93 33.72 14.94 -17.35
C GLN A 93 34.21 16.31 -17.77
N ASP A 94 34.54 17.19 -16.81
CA ASP A 94 35.08 18.51 -17.09
C ASP A 94 36.47 18.44 -17.72
N GLU A 95 37.35 17.54 -17.26
CA GLU A 95 38.64 17.28 -17.88
C GLU A 95 38.48 16.80 -19.34
N CYS A 96 37.56 15.86 -19.58
CA CYS A 96 37.24 15.39 -20.93
C CYS A 96 36.69 16.50 -21.83
N ARG A 97 35.84 17.38 -21.29
CA ARG A 97 35.26 18.50 -22.02
C ARG A 97 36.32 19.53 -22.39
N GLY A 98 37.15 19.95 -21.43
CA GLY A 98 38.25 20.88 -21.66
C GLY A 98 39.31 20.35 -22.64
N GLY A 99 39.56 19.04 -22.66
CA GLY A 99 40.42 18.39 -23.65
C GLY A 99 39.87 18.37 -25.07
N ARG A 100 38.55 18.40 -25.25
CA ARG A 100 37.88 18.51 -26.55
C ARG A 100 37.82 19.95 -27.08
N GLU A 101 37.82 20.93 -26.18
CA GLU A 101 37.72 22.36 -26.51
C GLU A 101 39.07 23.02 -26.81
N ARG A 102 40.20 22.35 -26.57
CA ARG A 102 41.53 22.80 -27.03
C ARG A 102 41.82 22.26 -28.44
N PRO A 103 41.74 23.07 -29.50
CA PRO A 103 42.20 22.66 -30.82
C PRO A 103 43.72 22.52 -30.81
N ARG A 104 44.22 21.50 -31.50
CA ARG A 104 45.66 21.24 -31.72
C ARG A 104 46.37 22.43 -32.38
#